data_AF-A0A737K479-F1
#
_entry.id   AF-A0A737K479-F1
#
_cell.length_a   1.000
_cell.length_b   1.000
_cell.length_c   1.000
_cell.angle_alpha   90.00
_cell.angle_beta   90.00
_cell.angle_gamma   90.00
#
_symmetry.space_group_name_H-M   'P 1'
#
loop_
_entity.id
_entity.type
_entity.pdbx_description
1 polymer ?
#
loop_
_entity_poly.entity_id
_entity_poly.type
_entity_poly.pdbx_seq_one_letter_code
_entity_poly.pdbx_strand_id
1 'polypeptide(L)'
;MGIIDFLLALMQDMILSAIPAVGFAMVFNVPHRALPWCALLGALGHGSRMLMMSAGFNIEWSTFMASLLVGSIGIQWSRWYLAHPKVFTVAAVIPM
;
A
#
# COMPACT_ATOMS: atom_id res chain seq x y z
N MET A 1 22.59 0.81 -9.28
CA MET A 1 22.10 2.16 -8.92
C MET A 1 22.82 2.62 -7.67
N GLY A 2 23.11 3.90 -7.53
CA GLY A 2 23.59 4.42 -6.25
C GLY A 2 22.50 4.27 -5.18
N ILE A 3 22.89 4.27 -3.90
CA ILE A 3 21.94 4.24 -2.77
C ILE A 3 20.96 5.41 -2.84
N ILE A 4 21.43 6.58 -3.26
CA ILE A 4 20.62 7.79 -3.39
C ILE A 4 19.56 7.64 -4.50
N ASP A 5 19.95 7.13 -5.67
CA ASP A 5 19.02 6.88 -6.78
C ASP A 5 17.94 5.87 -6.39
N PHE A 6 18.34 4.84 -5.64
CA PHE A 6 17.42 3.82 -5.16
C PHE A 6 16.38 4.40 -4.18
N LEU A 7 16.81 5.21 -3.22
CA LEU A 7 15.90 5.85 -2.28
C LEU A 7 14.94 6.81 -2.98
N LEU A 8 15.42 7.55 -3.99
CA LEU A 8 14.57 8.42 -4.81
C LEU A 8 13.53 7.61 -5.60
N ALA A 9 13.94 6.51 -6.24
CA ALA A 9 13.04 5.64 -6.97
C ALA A 9 11.98 5.01 -6.05
N LEU A 10 12.39 4.56 -4.86
CA LEU A 10 11.48 4.00 -3.86
C LEU A 10 10.47 5.05 -3.37
N MET A 11 10.93 6.26 -3.03
CA MET A 11 10.03 7.35 -2.63
C MET A 11 9.05 7.71 -3.75
N GLN A 12 9.52 7.77 -5.00
CA GLN A 12 8.67 8.06 -6.14
C GLN A 12 7.61 6.98 -6.35
N ASP A 13 7.98 5.69 -6.27
CA ASP A 13 7.03 4.57 -6.38
C ASP A 13 5.97 4.61 -5.27
N MET A 14 6.38 4.89 -4.03
CA MET A 14 5.48 5.01 -2.88
C MET A 14 4.51 6.19 -3.01
N ILE A 15 4.97 7.36 -3.47
CA ILE A 15 4.12 8.54 -3.63
C ILE A 15 3.14 8.35 -4.79
N LEU A 16 3.62 7.81 -5.92
CA LEU A 16 2.77 7.61 -7.09
C LEU A 16 1.72 6.52 -6.86
N SER A 17 2.03 5.47 -6.10
CA SER A 17 1.07 4.40 -5.75
C SER A 17 0.02 4.84 -4.72
N ALA A 18 0.33 5.84 -3.88
CA ALA A 18 -0.65 6.41 -2.95
C ALA A 18 -1.83 7.11 -3.66
N ILE A 19 -1.57 7.73 -4.82
CA ILE A 19 -2.59 8.45 -5.61
C ILE A 19 -3.74 7.54 -6.06
N PRO A 20 -3.51 6.41 -6.77
CA PRO A 20 -4.58 5.50 -7.15
C PRO A 20 -5.20 4.82 -5.92
N ALA A 21 -4.45 4.53 -4.86
CA ALA A 21 -5.02 3.98 -3.63
C ALA A 21 -6.08 4.92 -3.01
N VAL A 22 -5.82 6.22 -2.97
CA VAL A 22 -6.81 7.23 -2.54
C VAL A 22 -7.95 7.34 -3.55
N GLY A 23 -7.66 7.31 -4.84
CA GLY A 23 -8.66 7.30 -5.92
C GLY A 23 -9.69 6.19 -5.75
N PHE A 24 -9.23 4.95 -5.57
CA PHE A 24 -10.10 3.80 -5.31
C PHE A 24 -10.82 3.91 -3.97
N ALA A 25 -10.17 4.42 -2.92
CA ALA A 25 -10.83 4.66 -1.64
C ALA A 25 -12.02 5.63 -1.78
N MET A 26 -11.87 6.71 -2.56
CA MET A 26 -12.96 7.65 -2.84
C MET A 26 -14.10 6.99 -3.62
N VAL A 27 -13.78 6.17 -4.64
CA VAL A 27 -14.80 5.40 -5.40
C VAL A 27 -15.59 4.46 -4.49
N PHE A 28 -14.97 3.89 -3.46
CA PHE A 28 -15.64 3.05 -2.47
C PHE A 28 -16.31 3.81 -1.32
N ASN A 29 -16.46 5.14 -1.42
CA ASN A 29 -17.06 5.99 -0.39
C ASN A 29 -16.40 5.82 1.00
N VAL A 30 -15.07 5.63 1.03
CA VAL A 30 -14.30 5.62 2.28
C VAL A 30 -14.39 7.01 2.93
N PRO A 31 -14.67 7.11 4.24
CA PRO A 31 -14.81 8.42 4.90
C PRO A 31 -13.50 9.21 4.83
N HIS A 32 -13.57 10.53 4.70
CA HIS A 32 -12.39 11.39 4.51
C HIS A 32 -11.28 11.18 5.56
N ARG A 33 -11.65 10.91 6.82
CA ARG A 33 -10.71 10.59 7.91
C ARG A 33 -9.89 9.32 7.69
N ALA A 34 -10.37 8.40 6.85
CA ALA A 34 -9.73 7.12 6.53
C ALA A 34 -8.88 7.17 5.25
N LEU A 35 -9.07 8.18 4.39
CA LEU A 35 -8.33 8.31 3.12
C LEU A 35 -6.80 8.38 3.30
N PRO A 36 -6.23 9.11 4.30
CA PRO A 36 -4.78 9.12 4.50
C PRO A 36 -4.22 7.74 4.84
N TRP A 37 -4.99 6.92 5.54
CA TRP A 37 -4.61 5.55 5.89
C TRP A 37 -4.64 4.63 4.67
N CYS A 38 -5.60 4.80 3.77
CA CYS A 38 -5.62 4.10 2.48
C CYS A 38 -4.41 4.49 1.62
N ALA A 39 -4.05 5.78 1.58
CA ALA A 39 -2.85 6.27 0.90
C ALA A 39 -1.57 5.60 1.45
N LEU A 40 -1.45 5.58 2.78
CA LEU A 40 -0.31 4.98 3.48
C LEU A 40 -0.21 3.47 3.23
N LEU A 41 -1.33 2.74 3.25
CA LEU A 41 -1.33 1.31 2.93
C LEU A 41 -0.93 1.04 1.47
N GLY A 42 -1.41 1.83 0.52
CA GLY A 42 -1.01 1.71 -0.90
C GLY A 42 0.49 1.93 -1.07
N ALA A 43 1.02 3.00 -0.48
CA ALA A 43 2.44 3.31 -0.48
C ALA A 43 3.30 2.21 0.18
N LEU A 44 2.91 1.74 1.37
CA LEU A 44 3.62 0.66 2.08
C LEU A 44 3.62 -0.63 1.28
N GLY A 45 2.49 -0.94 0.66
CA GLY A 45 2.34 -2.11 -0.17
C GLY A 45 3.31 -2.08 -1.36
N HIS A 46 3.22 -1.06 -2.21
CA HIS A 46 4.06 -0.93 -3.39
C HIS A 46 5.55 -0.81 -3.03
N GLY A 47 5.87 -0.02 -1.99
CA GLY A 47 7.23 0.09 -1.46
C GLY A 47 7.80 -1.24 -0.97
N SER A 48 7.01 -2.05 -0.25
CA SER A 48 7.45 -3.38 0.20
C SER A 48 7.71 -4.34 -0.96
N ARG A 49 6.87 -4.29 -2.00
CA ARG A 49 7.06 -5.06 -3.24
C ARG A 49 8.35 -4.65 -3.95
N MET A 50 8.59 -3.34 -4.12
CA MET A 50 9.79 -2.83 -4.77
C MET A 50 11.07 -3.18 -3.99
N LEU A 51 11.03 -3.10 -2.65
CA LEU A 51 12.14 -3.52 -1.79
C LEU A 51 12.46 -5.01 -1.97
N MET A 52 11.45 -5.89 -1.98
CA MET A 52 11.66 -7.32 -2.19
C MET A 52 12.18 -7.65 -3.58
N MET A 53 11.63 -7.02 -4.62
CA MET A 53 12.14 -7.19 -6.00
C MET A 53 13.60 -6.73 -6.12
N SER A 54 13.96 -5.66 -5.41
CA SER A 54 15.34 -5.14 -5.39
C SER A 54 16.30 -6.04 -4.59
N ALA A 55 15.78 -6.82 -3.64
CA ALA A 55 16.51 -7.87 -2.94
C ALA A 55 16.63 -9.18 -3.73
N GLY A 56 16.09 -9.25 -4.96
CA GLY A 56 16.19 -10.39 -5.86
C GLY A 56 15.04 -11.40 -5.78
N PHE A 57 13.96 -11.09 -5.06
CA PHE A 57 12.77 -11.93 -5.05
C PHE A 57 11.96 -11.77 -6.34
N ASN A 58 11.30 -12.84 -6.77
CA ASN A 58 10.37 -12.77 -7.91
C ASN A 58 9.14 -11.90 -7.56
N ILE A 59 8.47 -11.42 -8.61
CA ILE A 59 7.28 -10.58 -8.49
C ILE A 59 6.15 -11.30 -7.72
N GLU A 60 5.98 -12.61 -7.87
CA GLU A 60 4.90 -13.36 -7.21
C GLU A 60 5.08 -13.34 -5.69
N TRP A 61 6.29 -13.66 -5.22
CA TRP A 61 6.61 -13.66 -3.79
C TRP A 61 6.62 -12.26 -3.19
N SER A 62 7.11 -11.28 -3.96
CA SER A 62 7.12 -9.88 -3.53
C SER A 62 5.70 -9.34 -3.35
N THR A 63 4.81 -9.62 -4.31
CA THR A 63 3.42 -9.14 -4.27
C THR A 63 2.59 -9.90 -3.25
N PHE A 64 2.85 -11.20 -3.06
CA PHE A 64 2.24 -12.01 -2.01
C PHE A 64 2.56 -11.45 -0.61
N MET A 65 3.84 -11.19 -0.34
CA MET A 65 4.26 -10.69 0.97
C MET A 65 3.79 -9.25 1.21
N ALA A 66 3.82 -8.41 0.17
CA ALA A 66 3.28 -7.07 0.22
C ALA A 66 1.77 -7.06 0.53
N SER A 67 0.99 -7.95 -0.13
CA SER A 67 -0.44 -8.11 0.12
C SER A 67 -0.73 -8.64 1.52
N LEU A 68 0.08 -9.58 2.01
CA LEU A 68 -0.03 -10.10 3.38
C LEU A 68 0.23 -9.00 4.42
N LEU A 69 1.23 -8.16 4.19
CA LEU A 69 1.58 -7.04 5.07
C LEU A 69 0.47 -5.99 5.08
N VAL A 70 0.01 -5.53 3.91
CA VAL A 70 -1.09 -4.57 3.79
C VAL A 70 -2.39 -5.12 4.38
N GLY A 71 -2.72 -6.39 4.13
CA GLY A 71 -3.89 -7.06 4.69
C GLY A 71 -3.84 -7.12 6.22
N SER A 72 -2.69 -7.49 6.78
CA SER A 72 -2.50 -7.59 8.23
C SER A 72 -2.61 -6.23 8.93
N ILE A 73 -1.98 -5.18 8.38
CA ILE A 73 -2.07 -3.82 8.92
C ILE A 73 -3.50 -3.28 8.77
N GLY A 74 -4.14 -3.47 7.61
CA GLY A 74 -5.50 -3.00 7.36
C GLY A 74 -6.53 -3.65 8.28
N ILE A 75 -6.39 -4.95 8.58
CA ILE A 75 -7.23 -5.64 9.58
C ILE A 75 -6.99 -5.05 10.97
N GLN A 76 -5.74 -4.83 11.37
CA GLN A 76 -5.45 -4.27 12.68
C GLN A 76 -6.03 -2.85 12.84
N TRP A 77 -5.87 -1.98 11.84
CA TRP A 77 -6.45 -0.63 11.85
C TRP A 77 -7.97 -0.63 11.81
N SER A 78 -8.59 -1.59 11.12
CA SER A 78 -10.06 -1.74 11.12
C SER A 78 -10.62 -1.93 12.53
N ARG A 79 -9.90 -2.67 13.39
CA ARG A 79 -10.29 -2.91 14.79
C ARG A 79 -10.14 -1.64 15.64
N TRP A 80 -9.13 -0.82 15.38
CA TRP A 80 -8.91 0.44 16.11
C TRP A 80 -9.87 1.54 15.68
N TYR A 81 -10.20 1.63 14.38
CA TYR A 81 -11.10 2.63 13.84
C TYR A 81 -12.58 2.22 13.88
N LEU A 82 -12.92 1.03 14.40
CA LEU A 82 -14.28 0.46 14.42
C LEU A 82 -14.96 0.51 13.04
N ALA A 83 -14.16 0.39 11.98
CA ALA A 83 -14.62 0.44 10.60
C ALA A 83 -14.40 -0.92 9.95
N HIS A 84 -15.30 -1.32 9.05
CA HIS A 84 -15.23 -2.63 8.43
C HIS A 84 -13.92 -2.79 7.63
N PRO A 85 -13.17 -3.91 7.77
CA PRO A 85 -11.83 -4.07 7.16
C PRO A 85 -11.77 -3.76 5.67
N LYS A 86 -12.86 -4.04 4.94
CA LYS A 86 -13.04 -3.76 3.51
C LYS A 86 -12.76 -2.31 3.12
N VAL A 87 -12.97 -1.36 4.03
CA VAL A 87 -12.74 0.08 3.83
C VAL A 87 -11.25 0.38 3.59
N PHE A 88 -10.35 -0.37 4.21
CA PHE A 88 -8.90 -0.09 4.16
C PHE A 88 -8.14 -1.02 3.21
N THR A 89 -8.44 -2.32 3.25
CA THR A 89 -7.63 -3.32 2.53
C THR A 89 -7.92 -3.36 1.03
N VAL A 90 -9.16 -3.13 0.60
CA VAL A 90 -9.51 -3.20 -0.83
C VAL A 90 -8.89 -2.05 -1.61
N ALA A 91 -9.01 -0.82 -1.11
CA ALA A 91 -8.48 0.35 -1.80
C ALA A 91 -6.95 0.32 -1.97
N ALA A 92 -6.24 -0.24 -0.99
CA ALA A 92 -4.78 -0.30 -0.99
C ALA A 92 -4.20 -1.42 -1.87
N VAL A 93 -4.94 -2.50 -2.10
CA VAL A 93 -4.46 -3.67 -2.86
C VAL A 93 -4.78 -3.56 -4.35
N ILE A 94 -5.76 -2.77 -4.78
CA ILE A 94 -6.07 -2.60 -6.20
C ILE A 94 -4.91 -2.05 -7.04
N PRO A 95 -4.10 -1.07 -6.57
CA PRO A 95 -2.98 -0.56 -7.35
C PRO A 95 -1.70 -1.43 -7.26
N MET A 96 -1.77 -2.69 -6.80
CA MET A 96 -0.63 -3.62 -6.70
C MET A 96 -0.18 -4.26 -8.00
#